data_AF-A0A7U9ESM5-F1
#
_entry.id   AF-A0A7U9ESM5-F1
#
_cell.length_a   1.000
_cell.length_b   1.000
_cell.length_c   1.000
_cell.angle_alpha   90.00
_cell.angle_beta   90.00
_cell.angle_gamma   90.00
#
_symmetry.space_group_name_H-M   'P 1'
#
loop_
_entity.id
_entity.type
_entity.pdbx_description
1 polymer ?
#
loop_
_entity_poly.entity_id
_entity_poly.type
_entity_poly.pdbx_seq_one_letter_code
_entity_poly.pdbx_strand_id
1 'polypeptide(L)' 'MKSDVILNKISVIERCLKRIREEYNGDPKNLQNYTKQDSIVLNL' A
#
# COMPACT_ATOMS: atom_id res chain seq x y z
N MET A 1 1.48 3.79 -25.79
CA MET A 1 0.34 2.95 -25.33
C MET A 1 0.76 1.78 -24.43
N LYS A 2 1.52 0.78 -24.90
CA LYS A 2 1.94 -0.36 -24.05
C LYS A 2 2.79 0.08 -22.84
N SER A 3 3.69 1.04 -23.06
CA SER A 3 4.50 1.66 -22.01
C SER A 3 3.64 2.44 -21.00
N ASP A 4 2.61 3.15 -21.45
CA ASP A 4 1.75 3.94 -20.56
C ASP A 4 0.96 3.05 -19.60
N VAL A 5 0.52 1.87 -20.05
CA VAL A 5 -0.13 0.87 -19.20
C VAL A 5 0.84 0.37 -18.13
N ILE A 6 2.10 0.08 -18.51
CA ILE A 6 3.13 -0.36 -17.56
C ILE A 6 3.43 0.73 -16.53
N LEU A 7 3.65 1.97 -16.99
CA LEU A 7 3.90 3.12 -16.11
C LEU A 7 2.74 3.35 -15.13
N ASN A 8 1.50 3.27 -15.61
CA ASN A 8 0.33 3.38 -14.73
C ASN A 8 0.27 2.27 -13.67
N LYS A 9 0.59 1.02 -14.03
CA LYS A 9 0.63 -0.09 -13.08
C LYS A 9 1.75 0.12 -12.04
N ILE A 10 2.92 0.60 -12.45
CA ILE A 10 4.02 0.96 -11.54
C ILE A 10 3.56 2.03 -10.57
N SER A 11 2.97 3.13 -11.05
CA SER A 11 2.50 4.21 -10.19
C SER A 11 1.40 3.78 -9.21
N VAL A 12 0.53 2.83 -9.60
CA VAL A 12 -0.45 2.24 -8.68
C VAL A 12 0.26 1.47 -7.57
N ILE A 13 1.19 0.57 -7.93
CA ILE A 13 1.95 -0.24 -6.97
C ILE A 13 2.74 0.65 -6.01
N GLU A 14 3.41 1.70 -6.50
CA GLU A 14 4.17 2.64 -5.66
C GLU A 14 3.28 3.35 -4.62
N ARG A 15 2.07 3.78 -5.02
CA ARG A 15 1.11 4.39 -4.08
C ARG A 15 0.63 3.39 -3.01
N CYS A 16 0.32 2.17 -3.42
CA CYS A 16 -0.09 1.11 -2.51
C CYS A 16 1.02 0.77 -1.50
N LEU A 17 2.26 0.62 -1.95
CA LEU A 17 3.41 0.40 -1.08
C LEU A 17 3.67 1.56 -0.12
N LYS A 18 3.49 2.81 -0.58
CA LYS A 18 3.57 3.99 0.29
C LYS A 18 2.52 3.91 1.40
N ARG A 19 1.27 3.58 1.06
CA ARG A 19 0.18 3.46 2.04
C ARG A 19 0.45 2.37 3.08
N ILE A 20 0.91 1.20 2.66
CA ILE A 20 1.28 0.11 3.58
C ILE A 20 2.35 0.59 4.58
N ARG A 21 3.39 1.29 4.11
CA ARG A 21 4.46 1.79 4.98
C ARG A 21 3.95 2.83 5.98
N GLU A 22 3.06 3.73 5.56
CA GLU A 22 2.43 4.74 6.43
C GLU A 22 1.56 4.12 7.51
N GLU A 23 0.71 3.15 7.16
CA GLU A 23 -0.18 2.49 8.11
C GLU A 23 0.58 1.58 9.08
N TYR A 24 1.55 0.81 8.57
CA TYR A 24 2.40 -0.05 9.40
C TYR A 24 3.33 0.78 10.31
N ASN A 25 3.87 1.90 9.80
CA ASN A 25 4.74 2.83 10.52
C ASN A 25 5.91 2.18 11.29
N GLY A 26 6.38 1.00 10.86
CA GLY A 26 7.47 0.27 11.53
C GLY A 26 7.11 -0.27 12.93
N ASP A 27 5.85 -0.18 13.36
CA ASP A 27 5.40 -0.62 14.68
C ASP A 27 4.40 -1.79 14.53
N PRO A 28 4.79 -3.01 14.94
CA PRO A 28 3.91 -4.18 14.92
C PRO A 28 2.59 -4.00 15.66
N LYS A 29 2.51 -3.09 16.65
CA LYS A 29 1.25 -2.81 17.37
C LYS A 29 0.18 -2.23 16.44
N ASN A 30 0.56 -1.59 15.33
CA ASN A 30 -0.41 -1.11 14.34
C ASN A 30 -1.22 -2.25 13.70
N LEU A 31 -0.70 -3.48 13.70
CA LEU A 31 -1.45 -4.65 13.21
C LEU A 31 -2.58 -5.08 14.15
N GLN A 32 -2.62 -4.57 15.38
CA GLN A 32 -3.75 -4.79 16.31
C GLN A 32 -4.90 -3.81 16.07
N ASN A 33 -4.68 -2.75 15.28
CA ASN A 33 -5.73 -1.84 14.86
C ASN A 33 -6.35 -2.35 13.57
N TYR A 34 -7.59 -2.85 13.64
CA TYR A 34 -8.28 -3.43 12.49
C TYR A 34 -8.43 -2.47 11.31
N THR A 35 -8.64 -1.17 11.56
CA THR A 35 -8.72 -0.18 10.47
C THR A 35 -7.38 -0.04 9.73
N LYS A 36 -6.25 -0.05 10.46
CA LYS A 36 -4.92 -0.02 9.86
C LYS A 36 -4.60 -1.33 9.14
N GLN A 37 -4.97 -2.46 9.74
CA GLN A 37 -4.82 -3.77 9.14
C GLN A 37 -5.60 -3.88 7.82
N ASP A 38 -6.86 -3.46 7.81
CA ASP A 38 -7.70 -3.43 6.61
C ASP A 38 -7.08 -2.53 5.54
N SER A 39 -6.56 -1.36 5.93
CA SER A 39 -5.87 -0.47 4.99
C SER A 39 -4.62 -1.12 4.38
N ILE A 40 -3.84 -1.86 5.17
CA ILE A 40 -2.67 -2.61 4.69
C ILE A 40 -3.11 -3.71 3.72
N VAL A 41 -4.13 -4.51 4.08
CA VAL A 41 -4.64 -5.61 3.24
C VAL A 41 -5.22 -5.09 1.92
N LEU A 42 -5.95 -3.98 1.93
CA LEU A 42 -6.51 -3.36 0.72
C LEU A 42 -5.44 -2.83 -0.25
N ASN A 43 -4.22 -2.59 0.23
CA ASN A 43 -3.13 -2.06 -0.57
C ASN A 43 -2.05 -3.12 -0.89
N LEU A 44 -2.26 -4.38 -0.52
CA LEU A 44 -1.36 -5.49 -0.86
C LEU A 44 -1.77 -6.14 -2.19
#